data_AF-A0A850LPF5-F1
#
_entry.id   AF-A0A850LPF5-F1
#
_cell.length_a   1.000
_cell.length_b   1.000
_cell.length_c   1.000
_cell.angle_alpha   90.00
_cell.angle_beta   90.00
_cell.angle_gamma   90.00
#
_symmetry.space_group_name_H-M   'P 1'
#
loop_
_entity.id
_entity.type
_entity.pdbx_description
1 polymer ?
#
loop_
_entity_poly.entity_id
_entity_poly.type
_entity_poly.pdbx_seq_one_letter_code
_entity_poly.pdbx_strand_id
1 'polypeptide(L)'
;MIEDSYIVDKFLNGDKDIFKDLIIKYNKSLLNFIRFYTGLKDECEDILQEVFIETYKSIKNFNRNSSFKTWLYGIAINICNSYRRKYKKNFKLFSDNSENILNEKLNSIPDFTYDLERLYLLKEEREILFNILDNLPEKYKTVIFLRDTEGFSYKEISNLL
;
A
#
# COMPACT_ATOMS: atom_id res chain seq x y z
N MET A 1 18.03 11.50 9.30
CA MET A 1 17.08 10.36 9.32
C MET A 1 17.93 9.09 9.29
N ILE A 2 17.63 8.09 10.13
CA ILE A 2 18.45 6.86 10.21
C ILE A 2 18.25 6.03 8.94
N GLU A 3 19.33 5.46 8.41
CA GLU A 3 19.29 4.58 7.25
C GLU A 3 18.67 3.22 7.58
N ASP A 4 17.94 2.63 6.62
CA ASP A 4 17.28 1.34 6.83
C ASP A 4 18.28 0.22 7.11
N SER A 5 19.41 0.22 6.40
CA SER A 5 20.52 -0.72 6.56
C SER A 5 20.96 -0.79 8.02
N TYR A 6 21.20 0.36 8.65
CA TYR A 6 21.61 0.46 10.05
C TYR A 6 20.55 -0.13 11.00
N ILE A 7 19.27 0.21 10.78
CA ILE A 7 18.18 -0.28 11.62
C ILE A 7 18.06 -1.80 11.51
N VAL A 8 18.10 -2.32 10.28
CA VAL A 8 18.08 -3.77 10.00
C VAL A 8 19.28 -4.46 10.66
N ASP A 9 20.49 -3.92 10.51
CA ASP A 9 21.70 -4.51 11.07
C ASP A 9 21.64 -4.57 12.60
N LYS A 10 21.22 -3.50 13.27
CA LYS A 10 21.02 -3.49 14.72
C LYS A 10 19.95 -4.47 15.17
N PHE A 11 18.83 -4.53 14.45
CA PHE A 11 17.75 -5.47 14.74
C PHE A 11 18.22 -6.93 14.66
N LEU A 12 18.97 -7.27 13.61
CA LEU A 12 19.52 -8.62 13.43
C LEU A 12 20.57 -8.97 14.50
N ASN A 13 21.27 -7.98 15.04
CA ASN A 13 22.20 -8.13 16.15
C ASN A 13 21.53 -8.21 17.54
N GLY A 14 20.19 -8.26 17.59
CA GLY A 14 19.42 -8.54 18.81
C GLY A 14 18.77 -7.33 19.46
N ASP A 15 18.99 -6.12 18.96
CA ASP A 15 18.32 -4.91 19.42
C ASP A 15 16.90 -4.86 18.83
N LYS A 16 15.93 -5.49 19.51
CA LYS A 16 14.55 -5.59 19.01
C LYS A 16 13.81 -4.26 19.01
N ASP A 17 14.17 -3.35 19.93
CA ASP A 17 13.47 -2.08 20.12
C ASP A 17 13.68 -1.13 18.95
N ILE A 18 14.79 -1.28 18.20
CA ILE A 18 15.08 -0.45 17.03
C ILE A 18 14.08 -0.67 15.88
N PHE A 19 13.31 -1.76 15.89
CA PHE A 19 12.26 -1.99 14.89
C PHE A 19 11.18 -0.88 14.90
N LYS A 20 10.94 -0.24 16.04
CA LYS A 20 10.01 0.89 16.15
C LYS A 20 10.36 2.03 15.18
N ASP A 21 11.63 2.21 14.88
CA ASP A 21 12.09 3.27 13.98
C ASP A 21 11.70 2.97 12.53
N LEU A 22 11.62 1.69 12.14
CA LEU A 22 11.04 1.29 10.85
C LEU A 22 9.53 1.55 10.82
N ILE A 23 8.84 1.23 11.92
CA ILE A 23 7.39 1.51 12.02
C ILE A 23 7.15 3.00 11.85
N ILE A 24 7.80 3.85 12.66
CA ILE A 24 7.63 5.32 12.60
C ILE A 24 7.94 5.84 11.20
N LYS A 25 9.01 5.34 10.57
CA LYS A 25 9.45 5.75 9.23
C LYS A 25 8.44 5.41 8.13
N TYR A 26 7.83 4.22 8.19
CA TYR A 26 7.02 3.69 7.09
C TYR A 26 5.51 3.69 7.33
N ASN A 27 5.04 3.95 8.55
CA ASN A 27 3.62 3.84 8.91
C ASN A 27 2.72 4.67 7.98
N LYS A 28 3.02 5.97 7.84
CA LYS A 28 2.18 6.87 7.02
C LYS A 28 2.20 6.50 5.54
N SER A 29 3.37 6.18 4.98
CA SER A 29 3.51 5.89 3.56
C SER A 29 2.85 4.55 3.20
N LEU A 30 3.06 3.51 4.02
CA LEU A 30 2.41 2.22 3.86
C LEU A 30 0.90 2.31 4.05
N LEU A 31 0.42 3.06 5.05
CA LEU A 31 -1.02 3.22 5.25
C LEU A 31 -1.68 3.88 4.04
N ASN A 32 -1.06 4.92 3.48
CA ASN A 32 -1.54 5.59 2.27
C ASN A 32 -1.53 4.63 1.07
N PHE A 33 -0.44 3.87 0.91
CA PHE A 33 -0.33 2.86 -0.14
C PHE A 33 -1.39 1.77 -0.01
N ILE A 34 -1.60 1.21 1.18
CA ILE A 34 -2.58 0.16 1.45
C ILE A 34 -4.00 0.68 1.19
N ARG A 35 -4.31 1.89 1.66
CA ARG A 35 -5.59 2.56 1.38
C ARG A 35 -5.83 2.60 -0.11
N PHE A 36 -4.88 3.20 -0.85
CA PHE A 36 -4.96 3.31 -2.30
C PHE A 36 -5.08 1.95 -3.00
N TYR A 37 -4.22 0.99 -2.65
CA TYR A 37 -4.09 -0.29 -3.35
C TYR A 37 -5.24 -1.26 -3.07
N THR A 38 -5.89 -1.18 -1.90
CA THR A 38 -6.97 -2.10 -1.53
C THR A 38 -8.36 -1.54 -1.75
N GLY A 39 -8.56 -0.23 -1.57
CA GLY A 39 -9.90 0.37 -1.53
C GLY A 39 -10.68 0.11 -0.24
N LEU A 40 -10.12 -0.64 0.72
CA LEU A 40 -10.84 -1.14 1.90
C LEU A 40 -10.59 -0.25 3.12
N LYS A 41 -11.31 0.88 3.23
CA LYS A 41 -11.04 1.91 4.26
C LYS A 41 -10.98 1.36 5.70
N ASP A 42 -11.85 0.41 6.04
CA ASP A 42 -11.99 -0.11 7.41
C ASP A 42 -10.90 -1.14 7.79
N GLU A 43 -10.27 -1.78 6.81
CA GLU A 43 -9.28 -2.85 7.03
C GLU A 43 -7.84 -2.36 6.91
N CYS A 44 -7.63 -1.11 6.49
CA CYS A 44 -6.30 -0.60 6.17
C CYS A 44 -5.34 -0.64 7.36
N GLU A 45 -5.83 -0.38 8.57
CA GLU A 45 -5.02 -0.42 9.79
C GLU A 45 -4.65 -1.85 10.17
N ASP A 46 -5.57 -2.80 10.02
CA ASP A 46 -5.32 -4.22 10.27
C ASP A 46 -4.31 -4.78 9.27
N ILE A 47 -4.48 -4.45 7.98
CA ILE A 47 -3.52 -4.81 6.93
C ILE A 47 -2.14 -4.22 7.24
N LEU A 48 -2.07 -2.94 7.65
CA LEU A 48 -0.81 -2.31 8.01
C LEU A 48 -0.12 -3.02 9.19
N GLN A 49 -0.88 -3.39 10.22
CA GLN A 49 -0.35 -4.16 11.34
C GLN A 49 0.19 -5.51 10.88
N GLU A 50 -0.55 -6.23 10.04
CA GLU A 50 -0.12 -7.51 9.49
C GLU A 50 1.17 -7.38 8.67
N VAL A 51 1.31 -6.30 7.89
CA VAL A 51 2.54 -5.98 7.16
C VAL A 51 3.72 -5.83 8.11
N PHE A 52 3.57 -5.07 9.20
CA PHE A 52 4.67 -4.91 10.17
C PHE A 52 4.97 -6.19 10.94
N ILE A 53 3.97 -6.99 11.30
CA ILE A 53 4.15 -8.30 11.95
C ILE A 53 4.92 -9.25 11.03
N GLU A 54 4.53 -9.32 9.76
CA GLU A 54 5.18 -10.21 8.78
C GLU A 54 6.60 -9.73 8.48
N THR A 55 6.80 -8.41 8.37
CA THR A 55 8.13 -7.80 8.25
C THR A 55 9.00 -8.19 9.44
N TYR A 56 8.52 -8.03 10.68
CA TYR A 56 9.27 -8.39 11.89
C TYR A 56 9.68 -9.87 11.91
N LYS A 57 8.79 -10.78 11.49
CA LYS A 57 9.07 -12.23 11.43
C LYS A 57 10.08 -12.58 10.34
N SER A 58 9.97 -11.94 9.18
CA SER A 58 10.70 -12.31 7.97
C SER A 58 11.96 -11.49 7.72
N ILE A 59 12.24 -10.44 8.51
CA ILE A 59 13.40 -9.55 8.32
C ILE A 59 14.75 -10.29 8.37
N LYS A 60 14.83 -11.43 9.06
CA LYS A 60 16.01 -12.31 9.05
C LYS A 60 16.30 -12.93 7.68
N ASN A 61 15.28 -13.06 6.84
CA ASN A 61 15.36 -13.59 5.48
C ASN A 61 15.62 -12.48 4.44
N PHE A 62 15.71 -11.21 4.87
CA PHE A 62 16.02 -10.11 3.97
C PHE A 62 17.47 -10.22 3.47
N ASN A 63 17.62 -10.63 2.22
CA ASN A 63 18.91 -10.94 1.59
C ASN A 63 19.59 -9.74 0.91
N ARG A 64 19.06 -8.52 1.05
CA ARG A 64 19.64 -7.27 0.48
C ARG A 64 19.79 -7.25 -1.05
N ASN A 65 19.08 -8.12 -1.77
CA ASN A 65 19.04 -8.08 -3.24
C ASN A 65 18.24 -6.88 -3.79
N SER A 66 17.56 -6.15 -2.90
CA SER A 66 16.85 -4.90 -3.18
C SER A 66 16.94 -3.97 -1.95
N SER A 67 16.49 -2.72 -2.09
CA SER A 67 16.36 -1.85 -0.93
C SER A 67 15.37 -2.43 0.09
N PHE A 68 15.55 -2.12 1.37
CA PHE A 68 14.61 -2.55 2.40
C PHE A 68 13.18 -2.02 2.11
N LYS A 69 13.07 -0.77 1.63
CA LYS A 69 11.81 -0.18 1.19
C LYS A 69 11.13 -1.04 0.11
N THR A 70 11.86 -1.47 -0.92
CA THR A 70 11.32 -2.32 -1.99
C THR A 70 10.83 -3.66 -1.45
N TRP A 71 11.63 -4.30 -0.61
CA TRP A 71 11.26 -5.57 0.01
C TRP A 71 10.01 -5.45 0.90
N LEU A 72 9.92 -4.40 1.72
CA LEU A 72 8.78 -4.08 2.57
C LEU A 72 7.49 -3.87 1.77
N TYR A 73 7.55 -3.12 0.66
CA TYR A 73 6.38 -2.90 -0.20
C TYR A 73 5.95 -4.18 -0.92
N GLY A 74 6.88 -5.11 -1.21
CA GLY A 74 6.55 -6.45 -1.70
C GLY A 74 5.72 -7.26 -0.70
N ILE A 75 6.06 -7.21 0.59
CA ILE A 75 5.26 -7.83 1.66
C ILE A 75 3.87 -7.19 1.70
N ALA A 76 3.80 -5.86 1.64
CA ALA A 76 2.52 -5.12 1.64
C ALA A 76 1.61 -5.52 0.47
N ILE A 77 2.15 -5.60 -0.75
CA ILE A 77 1.40 -6.03 -1.94
C ILE A 77 0.84 -7.44 -1.76
N ASN A 78 1.65 -8.37 -1.26
CA ASN A 78 1.22 -9.75 -1.04
C ASN A 78 0.06 -9.86 -0.05
N ILE A 79 0.16 -9.16 1.09
CA ILE A 79 -0.89 -9.14 2.10
C ILE A 79 -2.15 -8.46 1.53
N CYS A 80 -2.02 -7.30 0.90
CA CYS A 80 -3.16 -6.62 0.26
C CYS A 80 -3.88 -7.51 -0.75
N ASN A 81 -3.14 -8.24 -1.59
CA ASN A 81 -3.71 -9.19 -2.54
C ASN A 81 -4.44 -10.36 -1.86
N SER A 82 -3.96 -10.81 -0.70
CA SER A 82 -4.64 -11.80 0.14
C SER A 82 -6.01 -11.27 0.61
N TYR A 83 -6.05 -10.04 1.16
CA TYR A 83 -7.28 -9.40 1.61
C TYR A 83 -8.26 -9.19 0.46
N ARG A 84 -7.83 -8.64 -0.69
CA ARG A 84 -8.69 -8.46 -1.87
C ARG A 84 -9.31 -9.78 -2.34
N ARG A 85 -8.57 -10.90 -2.29
CA ARG A 85 -9.09 -12.24 -2.63
C ARG A 85 -10.12 -12.74 -1.61
N LYS A 86 -9.85 -12.59 -0.31
CA LYS A 86 -10.79 -12.97 0.78
C LYS A 86 -12.11 -12.19 0.66
N TYR A 87 -12.02 -10.89 0.44
CA TYR A 87 -13.18 -10.02 0.25
C TYR A 87 -14.02 -10.41 -0.97
N LYS A 88 -13.38 -10.68 -2.12
CA LYS A 88 -14.09 -11.19 -3.31
C LYS A 88 -14.77 -12.54 -3.06
N LYS A 89 -14.13 -13.46 -2.33
CA LYS A 89 -14.68 -14.79 -2.03
C LYS A 89 -15.88 -14.71 -1.07
N ASN A 90 -15.76 -13.95 0.01
CA ASN A 90 -16.83 -13.76 0.97
C ASN A 90 -18.05 -13.15 0.28
N PHE A 91 -17.85 -12.15 -0.57
CA PHE A 91 -18.94 -11.56 -1.33
C PHE A 91 -19.58 -12.56 -2.30
N LYS A 92 -18.81 -13.40 -3.00
CA LYS A 92 -19.35 -14.45 -3.88
C LYS A 92 -20.26 -15.45 -3.13
N LEU A 93 -19.95 -15.75 -1.87
CA LEU A 93 -20.80 -16.60 -1.00
C LEU A 93 -22.10 -15.91 -0.57
N PHE A 94 -22.14 -14.58 -0.53
CA PHE A 94 -23.35 -13.78 -0.27
C PHE A 94 -24.09 -13.36 -1.55
N SER A 95 -23.53 -13.65 -2.74
CA SER A 95 -23.96 -13.13 -4.04
C SER A 95 -24.82 -14.10 -4.87
N ASP A 96 -25.33 -15.19 -4.28
CA ASP A 96 -26.36 -16.01 -4.95
C ASP A 96 -27.68 -15.24 -5.20
N ASN A 97 -27.78 -13.93 -4.85
CA ASN A 97 -28.97 -13.11 -5.06
C ASN A 97 -28.75 -11.65 -5.53
N SER A 98 -27.56 -11.19 -5.95
CA SER A 98 -27.44 -9.82 -6.52
C SER A 98 -26.19 -9.57 -7.37
N GLU A 99 -26.30 -9.80 -8.68
CA GLU A 99 -25.19 -9.69 -9.64
C GLU A 99 -24.74 -8.27 -10.01
N ASN A 100 -25.33 -7.18 -9.49
CA ASN A 100 -25.11 -5.84 -10.05
C ASN A 100 -24.42 -4.79 -9.14
N ILE A 101 -24.00 -5.11 -7.92
CA ILE A 101 -23.47 -4.10 -6.97
C ILE A 101 -21.92 -4.02 -6.99
N LEU A 102 -21.25 -5.03 -7.56
CA LEU A 102 -19.79 -5.22 -7.42
C LEU A 102 -18.91 -4.32 -8.29
N ASN A 103 -19.41 -3.87 -9.44
CA ASN A 103 -18.60 -3.03 -10.34
C ASN A 103 -18.41 -1.60 -9.81
N GLU A 104 -19.20 -1.15 -8.85
CA GLU A 104 -19.04 0.19 -8.27
C GLU A 104 -18.12 0.20 -7.04
N LYS A 105 -18.21 -0.79 -6.14
CA LYS A 105 -17.44 -0.80 -4.88
C LYS A 105 -15.97 -1.20 -5.01
N LEU A 106 -15.60 -1.93 -6.06
CA LEU A 106 -14.20 -2.32 -6.33
C LEU A 106 -13.49 -1.36 -7.29
N ASN A 107 -14.23 -0.54 -8.02
CA ASN A 107 -13.69 0.51 -8.91
C ASN A 107 -13.63 1.88 -8.23
N SER A 108 -14.23 2.04 -7.05
CA SER A 108 -14.03 3.22 -6.22
C SER A 108 -12.63 3.20 -5.62
N ILE A 109 -11.68 3.82 -6.33
CA ILE A 109 -10.41 4.29 -5.76
C ILE A 109 -10.79 5.10 -4.50
N PRO A 110 -10.11 4.91 -3.36
CA PRO A 110 -10.39 5.75 -2.22
C PRO A 110 -10.05 7.18 -2.58
N ASP A 111 -11.06 8.05 -2.47
CA ASP A 111 -10.92 9.49 -2.59
C ASP A 111 -9.73 9.95 -1.72
N PHE A 112 -8.67 10.44 -2.39
CA PHE A 112 -7.44 10.93 -1.77
C PHE A 112 -7.67 12.31 -1.13
N THR A 113 -8.68 12.42 -0.28
CA THR A 113 -8.99 13.64 0.45
C THR A 113 -8.40 13.55 1.85
N TYR A 114 -7.18 14.07 1.99
CA TYR A 114 -6.72 14.62 3.25
C TYR A 114 -6.37 16.11 3.03
N ASP A 115 -6.91 16.94 3.93
CA ASP A 115 -6.73 18.38 4.17
C ASP A 115 -7.68 19.40 3.47
N LEU A 116 -8.79 19.74 4.15
CA LEU A 116 -9.94 20.52 3.65
C LEU A 116 -9.64 21.99 3.30
N GLU A 117 -8.57 22.57 3.83
CA GLU A 117 -8.29 24.01 3.69
C GLU A 117 -7.38 24.33 2.49
N ARG A 118 -6.58 23.34 2.04
CA ARG A 118 -5.75 23.42 0.83
C ARG A 118 -6.51 23.01 -0.45
N LEU A 119 -7.73 22.46 -0.29
CA LEU A 119 -8.51 21.77 -1.32
C LEU A 119 -9.26 22.67 -2.31
N TYR A 120 -9.57 23.92 -1.98
CA TYR A 120 -10.43 24.75 -2.84
C TYR A 120 -9.74 25.21 -4.14
N LEU A 121 -8.45 25.51 -4.10
CA LEU A 121 -7.69 25.96 -5.27
C LEU A 121 -7.20 24.78 -6.14
N LEU A 122 -6.99 23.60 -5.53
CA LEU A 122 -6.55 22.38 -6.20
C LEU A 122 -7.70 21.56 -6.80
N LYS A 123 -8.96 21.97 -6.61
CA LYS A 123 -10.14 21.15 -6.90
C LYS A 123 -10.36 20.89 -8.38
N GLU A 124 -10.22 21.92 -9.21
CA GLU A 124 -10.42 21.82 -10.67
C GLU A 124 -9.30 21.00 -11.34
N GLU A 125 -8.04 21.22 -10.97
CA GLU A 125 -6.90 20.43 -11.45
C GLU A 125 -6.95 18.98 -10.93
N ARG A 126 -7.37 18.78 -9.66
CA ARG A 126 -7.64 17.45 -9.11
C ARG A 126 -8.75 16.75 -9.86
N GLU A 127 -9.87 17.39 -10.14
CA GLU A 127 -11.00 16.72 -10.80
C GLU A 127 -10.63 16.22 -12.19
N ILE A 128 -9.84 16.99 -12.94
CA ILE A 128 -9.30 16.54 -14.23
C ILE A 128 -8.32 15.37 -14.03
N LEU A 129 -7.38 15.49 -13.07
CA LEU A 129 -6.42 14.43 -12.76
C LEU A 129 -7.11 13.14 -12.29
N PHE A 130 -8.11 13.24 -11.41
CA PHE A 130 -8.89 12.13 -10.90
C PHE A 130 -9.76 11.51 -11.98
N ASN A 131 -10.37 12.29 -12.87
CA ASN A 131 -11.09 11.74 -14.04
C ASN A 131 -10.16 10.95 -14.98
N ILE A 132 -8.92 11.42 -15.19
CA ILE A 132 -7.92 10.70 -15.98
C ILE A 132 -7.45 9.43 -15.25
N LEU A 133 -7.18 9.55 -13.95
CA LEU A 133 -6.79 8.42 -13.10
C LEU A 133 -7.92 7.39 -12.99
N ASP A 134 -9.18 7.79 -12.95
CA ASP A 134 -10.36 6.92 -12.89
C ASP A 134 -10.48 6.03 -14.12
N ASN A 135 -10.21 6.60 -15.30
CA ASN A 135 -10.21 5.88 -16.58
C ASN A 135 -9.00 4.96 -16.78
N LEU A 136 -7.99 5.02 -15.93
CA LEU A 136 -6.82 4.17 -16.05
C LEU A 136 -7.10 2.76 -15.49
N PRO A 137 -6.54 1.68 -16.07
CA PRO A 137 -6.57 0.38 -15.42
C PRO A 137 -5.79 0.41 -14.09
N GLU A 138 -6.29 -0.30 -13.08
CA GLU A 138 -5.72 -0.39 -11.71
C GLU A 138 -4.20 -0.59 -11.66
N LYS A 139 -3.69 -1.44 -12.58
CA LYS A 139 -2.25 -1.73 -12.68
C LYS A 139 -1.44 -0.46 -12.95
N TYR A 140 -1.91 0.43 -13.83
CA TYR A 140 -1.21 1.67 -14.14
C TYR A 140 -1.32 2.71 -13.03
N LYS A 141 -2.46 2.77 -12.31
CA LYS A 141 -2.59 3.64 -11.14
C LYS A 141 -1.59 3.25 -10.05
N THR A 142 -1.43 1.95 -9.83
CA THR A 142 -0.43 1.40 -8.90
C THR A 142 0.99 1.82 -9.28
N VAL A 143 1.35 1.69 -10.57
CA VAL A 143 2.65 2.11 -11.09
C VAL A 143 2.90 3.60 -10.87
N ILE A 144 1.90 4.45 -11.15
CA ILE A 144 1.99 5.92 -10.95
C ILE A 144 2.19 6.25 -9.48
N PHE A 145 1.42 5.65 -8.57
CA PHE A 145 1.60 5.89 -7.13
C PHE A 145 3.00 5.49 -6.65
N LEU A 146 3.48 4.29 -7.04
CA LEU A 146 4.82 3.84 -6.67
C LEU A 146 5.91 4.75 -7.26
N ARG A 147 5.72 5.27 -8.46
CA ARG A 147 6.69 6.15 -9.11
C ARG A 147 6.69 7.56 -8.52
N ASP A 148 5.54 8.21 -8.48
CA ASP A 148 5.42 9.65 -8.24
C ASP A 148 5.24 9.99 -6.76
N THR A 149 4.62 9.11 -5.98
CA THR A 149 4.45 9.31 -4.52
C THR A 149 5.58 8.67 -3.74
N GLU A 150 5.98 7.45 -4.11
CA GLU A 150 6.97 6.67 -3.36
C GLU A 150 8.39 6.73 -3.94
N GLY A 151 8.57 7.27 -5.16
CA GLY A 151 9.89 7.48 -5.77
C GLY A 151 10.58 6.23 -6.32
N PHE A 152 9.87 5.11 -6.49
CA PHE A 152 10.46 3.87 -7.01
C PHE A 152 10.95 4.03 -8.45
N SER A 153 12.04 3.35 -8.80
CA SER A 153 12.47 3.21 -10.20
C SER A 153 11.56 2.26 -10.98
N TYR A 154 11.50 2.42 -12.31
CA TYR A 154 10.74 1.49 -13.16
C TYR A 154 11.20 0.04 -13.02
N LYS A 155 12.50 -0.18 -12.78
CA LYS A 155 13.06 -1.53 -12.54
C LYS A 155 12.55 -2.12 -11.23
N GLU A 156 12.45 -1.33 -10.17
CA GLU A 156 11.89 -1.80 -8.89
C GLU A 156 10.40 -2.09 -9.01
N ILE A 157 9.64 -1.22 -9.69
CA ILE A 157 8.21 -1.43 -9.93
C ILE A 157 7.98 -2.72 -10.72
N SER A 158 8.77 -2.97 -11.77
CA SER A 158 8.67 -4.20 -12.58
C SER A 158 8.98 -5.48 -11.80
N ASN A 159 9.76 -5.39 -10.72
CA ASN A 159 10.04 -6.55 -9.88
C ASN A 159 8.95 -6.77 -8.82
N LEU A 160 8.14 -5.76 -8.53
CA LEU A 160 7.06 -5.80 -7.53
C LEU A 160 5.70 -6.23 -8.11
N LEU A 161 5.42 -5.91 -9.37
CA LEU A 161 4.13 -6.09 -10.05
C LEU A 161 4.22 -7.03 -11.25
#